data_AF-A0A933D830-F1
#
_entry.id   AF-A0A933D830-F1
#
_cell.length_a   1.000
_cell.length_b   1.000
_cell.length_c   1.000
_cell.angle_alpha   90.00
_cell.angle_beta   90.00
_cell.angle_gamma   90.00
#
_symmetry.space_group_name_H-M   'P 1'
#
loop_
_entity.id
_entity.type
_entity.pdbx_description
1 polymer ?
#
loop_
_entity_poly.entity_id
_entity_poly.type
_entity_poly.pdbx_seq_one_letter_code
_entity_poly.pdbx_strand_id
1 'polypeptide(L)'
;MADETIASFFQKDHERLDRFFDEFQAVKACDAIGAREHFENFRRGLEQHMTWEEDILFPLFESKTDMKGSGPTQVMRWEHEQMRKLIKNLQEKIKGEALGDDDQEAALIESLARHNRKEESMLYPMVDRLITPEERQAVLRKIKISSETSTGGCCGMHHHEE
;
A
#
# COMPACT_ATOMS: atom_id res chain seq x y z
N MET A 1 1.41 27.50 0.62
CA MET A 1 1.70 26.04 0.59
C MET A 1 1.00 25.51 -0.65
N ALA A 2 1.72 24.84 -1.55
CA ALA A 2 1.09 24.24 -2.72
C ALA A 2 0.06 23.21 -2.25
N ASP A 3 -1.12 23.21 -2.87
CA ASP A 3 -2.19 22.25 -2.56
C ASP A 3 -1.70 20.85 -2.99
N GLU A 4 -1.65 19.90 -2.05
CA GLU A 4 -1.17 18.53 -2.28
C GLU A 4 -2.09 17.83 -3.28
N THR A 5 -1.52 17.29 -4.36
CA THR A 5 -2.27 16.54 -5.39
C THR A 5 -2.43 15.07 -4.98
N ILE A 6 -3.41 14.36 -5.55
CA ILE A 6 -3.56 12.91 -5.36
C ILE A 6 -2.27 12.21 -5.79
N ALA A 7 -1.73 12.53 -6.97
CA ALA A 7 -0.49 11.95 -7.44
C ALA A 7 0.67 12.18 -6.48
N SER A 8 0.85 13.41 -5.97
CA SER A 8 1.95 13.72 -5.05
C SER A 8 1.81 13.05 -3.68
N PHE A 9 0.59 12.79 -3.22
CA PHE A 9 0.34 12.09 -1.97
C PHE A 9 0.70 10.60 -2.10
N PHE A 10 0.15 9.92 -3.11
CA PHE A 10 0.38 8.49 -3.31
C PHE A 10 1.83 8.19 -3.73
N GLN A 11 2.48 9.06 -4.50
CA GLN A 11 3.91 8.89 -4.82
C GLN A 11 4.79 8.93 -3.56
N LYS A 12 4.54 9.86 -2.62
CA LYS A 12 5.26 9.88 -1.34
C LYS A 12 5.00 8.61 -0.52
N ASP A 13 3.82 8.03 -0.66
CA ASP A 13 3.48 6.77 -0.01
C ASP A 13 4.23 5.59 -0.64
N HIS A 14 4.34 5.53 -1.97
CA HIS A 14 5.22 4.56 -2.65
C HIS A 14 6.66 4.69 -2.17
N GLU A 15 7.22 5.91 -2.14
CA GLU A 15 8.57 6.15 -1.63
C GLU A 15 8.73 5.70 -0.16
N ARG A 16 7.66 5.76 0.64
CA ARG A 16 7.67 5.25 2.02
C ARG A 16 7.67 3.73 2.07
N LEU A 17 6.90 3.08 1.20
CA LEU A 17 6.85 1.61 1.10
C LEU A 17 8.18 1.06 0.58
N ASP A 18 8.76 1.69 -0.44
CA ASP A 18 10.07 1.33 -0.99
C ASP A 18 11.14 1.35 0.11
N ARG A 19 11.17 2.39 0.96
CA ARG A 19 12.11 2.46 2.09
C ARG A 19 11.96 1.29 3.07
N PHE A 20 10.74 0.90 3.42
CA PHE A 20 10.54 -0.26 4.31
C PHE A 20 11.00 -1.57 3.66
N PHE A 21 10.83 -1.69 2.34
CA PHE A 21 11.27 -2.85 1.61
C PHE A 21 12.80 -2.90 1.47
N ASP A 22 13.43 -1.76 1.19
CA ASP A 22 14.89 -1.62 1.16
C ASP A 22 15.53 -1.97 2.52
N GLU A 23 14.93 -1.49 3.62
CA GLU A 23 15.37 -1.83 4.98
C GLU A 23 15.27 -3.33 5.24
N PHE A 24 14.18 -3.99 4.81
CA PHE A 24 14.05 -5.44 4.86
C PHE A 24 15.17 -6.13 4.05
N GLN A 25 15.41 -5.71 2.81
CA GLN A 25 16.42 -6.30 1.94
C GLN A 25 17.84 -6.14 2.49
N ALA A 26 18.12 -5.04 3.19
CA ALA A 26 19.43 -4.79 3.78
C ALA A 26 19.79 -5.78 4.89
N VAL A 27 18.78 -6.34 5.58
CA VAL A 27 19.00 -7.19 6.77
C VAL A 27 18.55 -8.64 6.60
N LYS A 28 17.75 -8.97 5.57
CA LYS A 28 17.14 -10.30 5.36
C LYS A 28 18.12 -11.48 5.40
N ALA A 29 19.37 -11.27 5.00
CA ALA A 29 20.40 -12.31 4.94
C ALA A 29 21.18 -12.52 6.25
N CYS A 30 21.14 -11.57 7.19
CA CYS A 30 22.00 -11.58 8.39
C CYS A 30 21.27 -11.34 9.71
N ASP A 31 20.07 -10.78 9.69
CA ASP A 31 19.24 -10.51 10.87
C ASP A 31 17.77 -10.87 10.57
N ALA A 32 17.40 -12.10 10.94
CA ALA A 32 16.04 -12.60 10.74
C ALA A 32 14.99 -11.84 11.57
N ILE A 33 15.36 -11.31 12.74
CA ILE A 33 14.43 -10.57 13.61
C ILE A 33 14.15 -9.20 12.99
N GLY A 34 15.19 -8.44 12.65
CA GLY A 34 15.06 -7.15 11.98
C GLY A 34 14.35 -7.28 10.64
N ALA A 35 14.68 -8.31 9.85
CA ALA A 35 14.01 -8.59 8.58
C ALA A 35 12.49 -8.77 8.76
N ARG A 36 12.07 -9.50 9.79
CA ARG A 36 10.66 -9.69 10.10
C ARG A 36 9.96 -8.39 10.46
N GLU A 37 10.61 -7.52 11.24
CA GLU A 37 10.05 -6.23 11.64
C GLU A 37 9.89 -5.28 10.44
N HIS A 38 10.93 -5.11 9.63
CA HIS A 38 10.85 -4.26 8.43
C HIS A 38 9.84 -4.80 7.41
N PHE A 39 9.82 -6.11 7.19
CA PHE A 39 8.83 -6.71 6.29
C PHE A 39 7.39 -6.54 6.79
N GLU A 40 7.15 -6.63 8.10
CA GLU A 40 5.81 -6.40 8.66
C GLU A 40 5.37 -4.94 8.51
N ASN A 41 6.31 -3.99 8.64
CA ASN A 41 6.03 -2.56 8.37
C ASN A 41 5.68 -2.32 6.90
N PHE A 42 6.46 -2.89 5.98
CA PHE A 42 6.16 -2.87 4.54
C PHE A 42 4.79 -3.50 4.25
N ARG A 43 4.54 -4.71 4.75
CA ARG A 43 3.29 -5.46 4.55
C ARG A 43 2.07 -4.67 5.01
N ARG A 44 2.10 -4.15 6.23
CA ARG A 44 1.00 -3.36 6.79
C ARG A 44 0.80 -2.07 6.02
N GLY A 45 1.90 -1.42 5.64
CA GLY A 45 1.86 -0.21 4.83
C GLY A 45 1.20 -0.43 3.48
N LEU A 46 1.62 -1.48 2.75
CA LEU A 46 1.12 -1.79 1.42
C LEU A 46 -0.34 -2.26 1.46
N GLU A 47 -0.75 -3.03 2.47
CA GLU A 47 -2.16 -3.39 2.64
C GLU A 47 -3.02 -2.14 2.87
N GLN A 48 -2.57 -1.23 3.74
CA GLN A 48 -3.28 0.02 4.01
C GLN A 48 -3.36 0.92 2.77
N HIS A 49 -2.28 0.97 1.97
CA HIS A 49 -2.23 1.66 0.69
C HIS A 49 -3.32 1.11 -0.26
N MET A 50 -3.32 -0.20 -0.51
CA MET A 50 -4.31 -0.85 -1.37
C MET A 50 -5.74 -0.63 -0.86
N THR A 51 -5.96 -0.62 0.47
CA THR A 51 -7.27 -0.28 1.05
C THR A 51 -7.68 1.17 0.74
N TRP A 52 -6.78 2.15 0.84
CA TRP A 52 -7.13 3.54 0.46
C TRP A 52 -7.56 3.63 -0.99
N GLU A 53 -6.89 2.91 -1.87
CA GLU A 53 -7.25 2.89 -3.27
C GLU A 53 -8.58 2.19 -3.52
N GLU A 54 -8.75 0.97 -3.00
CA GLU A 54 -9.93 0.14 -3.23
C GLU A 54 -11.22 0.74 -2.65
N ASP A 55 -11.14 1.35 -1.46
CA ASP A 55 -12.31 1.82 -0.71
C ASP A 55 -12.60 3.33 -0.88
N ILE A 56 -11.61 4.11 -1.33
CA ILE A 56 -11.74 5.57 -1.43
C ILE A 56 -11.47 6.05 -2.86
N LEU A 57 -10.29 5.75 -3.41
CA LEU A 57 -9.87 6.35 -4.67
C LEU A 57 -10.60 5.76 -5.88
N PHE A 58 -10.62 4.43 -5.99
CA PHE A 58 -11.25 3.73 -7.12
C PHE A 58 -12.75 3.98 -7.19
N PRO A 59 -13.54 3.95 -6.08
CA PRO A 59 -14.96 4.30 -6.14
C PRO A 59 -15.21 5.73 -6.61
N LEU A 60 -14.37 6.68 -6.22
CA LEU A 60 -14.45 8.05 -6.72
C LEU A 60 -14.16 8.11 -8.22
N PHE A 61 -13.06 7.50 -8.67
CA PHE A 61 -12.70 7.46 -10.08
C PHE A 61 -13.80 6.82 -10.95
N GLU A 62 -14.33 5.67 -10.51
CA GLU A 62 -15.42 4.97 -11.19
C GLU A 62 -16.70 5.81 -11.25
N SER A 63 -17.00 6.58 -10.21
CA SER A 63 -18.14 7.50 -10.19
C SER A 63 -17.97 8.69 -11.14
N LYS A 64 -16.75 9.17 -11.35
CA LYS A 64 -16.44 10.30 -12.24
C LYS A 64 -16.37 9.93 -13.71
N THR A 65 -16.14 8.65 -14.00
CA THR A 65 -15.97 8.11 -15.35
C THR A 65 -17.14 7.26 -15.83
N ASP A 66 -18.12 6.99 -14.96
CA ASP A 66 -19.20 6.02 -15.17
C ASP A 66 -18.74 4.59 -15.48
N MET A 67 -17.49 4.24 -15.14
CA MET A 67 -16.88 2.92 -15.37
C MET A 67 -17.04 1.98 -14.16
N LYS A 68 -18.22 1.92 -13.55
CA LYS A 68 -18.44 1.07 -12.37
C LYS A 68 -18.30 -0.42 -12.71
N GLY A 69 -17.48 -1.14 -11.95
CA GLY A 69 -17.33 -2.60 -12.08
C GLY A 69 -16.66 -3.09 -13.37
N SER A 70 -16.05 -2.19 -14.16
CA SER A 70 -15.31 -2.53 -15.37
C SER A 70 -14.17 -1.54 -15.62
N GLY A 71 -13.16 -1.94 -16.39
CA GLY A 71 -12.07 -1.04 -16.78
C GLY A 71 -10.84 -1.05 -15.86
N PRO A 72 -10.07 0.05 -15.80
CA PRO A 72 -8.71 0.03 -15.27
C PRO A 72 -8.65 -0.36 -13.79
N THR A 73 -9.58 0.11 -12.96
CA THR A 73 -9.61 -0.19 -11.52
C THR A 73 -9.92 -1.65 -11.21
N GLN A 74 -10.53 -2.41 -12.12
CA GLN A 74 -10.73 -3.86 -11.94
C GLN A 74 -9.42 -4.63 -12.17
N VAL A 75 -8.61 -4.20 -13.14
CA VAL A 75 -7.27 -4.76 -13.36
C VAL A 75 -6.37 -4.46 -12.15
N MET A 76 -6.46 -3.26 -11.59
CA MET A 76 -5.68 -2.89 -10.39
C MET A 76 -6.02 -3.79 -9.19
N ARG A 77 -7.32 -4.00 -8.90
CA ARG A 77 -7.77 -4.94 -7.84
C ARG A 77 -7.26 -6.37 -8.06
N TRP A 78 -7.32 -6.86 -9.30
CA TRP A 78 -6.79 -8.19 -9.61
C TRP A 78 -5.28 -8.29 -9.36
N GLU A 79 -4.52 -7.24 -9.65
CA GLU A 79 -3.08 -7.19 -9.33
C GLU A 79 -2.84 -7.08 -7.82
N HIS A 80 -3.64 -6.31 -7.08
CA HIS A 80 -3.59 -6.27 -5.60
C HIS A 80 -3.76 -7.67 -5.01
N GLU A 81 -4.73 -8.45 -5.51
CA GLU A 81 -4.91 -9.84 -5.08
C GLU A 81 -3.68 -10.72 -5.36
N GLN A 82 -2.98 -10.51 -6.49
CA GLN A 82 -1.75 -11.25 -6.77
C GLN A 82 -0.62 -10.82 -5.82
N MET A 83 -0.47 -9.52 -5.57
CA MET A 83 0.52 -8.99 -4.63
C MET A 83 0.28 -9.50 -3.20
N ARG A 84 -0.98 -9.51 -2.73
CA ARG A 84 -1.36 -10.09 -1.43
C ARG A 84 -0.94 -11.57 -1.29
N LYS A 85 -1.04 -12.37 -2.37
CA LYS A 85 -0.57 -13.76 -2.36
C LYS A 85 0.95 -13.86 -2.24
N LEU A 86 1.69 -13.07 -3.02
CA LEU A 86 3.16 -13.03 -2.97
C LEU A 86 3.66 -12.61 -1.58
N ILE A 87 3.05 -11.57 -1.02
CA ILE A 87 3.33 -11.07 0.33
C ILE A 87 3.09 -12.15 1.38
N LYS A 88 1.96 -12.86 1.32
CA LYS A 88 1.66 -13.96 2.24
C LYS A 88 2.70 -15.08 2.14
N ASN A 89 3.11 -15.45 0.93
CA ASN A 89 4.13 -16.47 0.72
C ASN A 89 5.49 -16.04 1.30
N LEU A 90 5.89 -14.79 1.10
CA LEU A 90 7.11 -14.22 1.69
C LEU A 90 7.04 -14.18 3.22
N GLN A 91 5.90 -13.79 3.78
CA GLN A 91 5.69 -13.74 5.22
C GLN A 91 5.91 -15.11 5.88
N GLU A 92 5.43 -16.20 5.26
CA GLU A 92 5.65 -17.56 5.78
C GLU A 92 7.12 -17.98 5.71
N LYS A 93 7.87 -17.54 4.70
CA LYS A 93 9.30 -17.84 4.57
C LYS A 93 10.15 -17.11 5.61
N ILE A 94 9.83 -15.85 5.90
CA ILE A 94 10.56 -15.01 6.87
C ILE A 94 10.46 -15.57 8.30
N LYS A 95 9.45 -16.38 8.62
CA LYS A 95 9.29 -17.00 9.94
C LYS A 95 10.32 -18.10 10.25
N GLY A 96 11.09 -18.56 9.26
CA GLY A 96 11.91 -19.77 9.37
C GLY A 96 13.40 -19.51 9.55
N GLU A 97 14.01 -18.67 8.72
CA GLU A 97 15.48 -18.55 8.57
C GLU A 97 15.85 -17.22 7.88
N ALA A 98 17.15 -16.88 7.86
CA ALA A 98 17.66 -15.79 7.03
C ALA A 98 17.38 -16.08 5.55
N LEU A 99 16.88 -15.08 4.82
CA LEU A 99 16.52 -15.21 3.40
C LEU A 99 17.61 -14.63 2.51
N GLY A 100 18.08 -15.46 1.58
CA GLY A 100 18.89 -15.03 0.44
C GLY A 100 18.01 -14.50 -0.69
N ASP A 101 18.44 -14.72 -1.92
CA ASP A 101 17.63 -14.41 -3.10
C ASP A 101 16.38 -15.31 -3.14
N ASP A 102 15.21 -14.72 -3.41
CA ASP A 102 13.93 -15.41 -3.39
C ASP A 102 13.07 -15.06 -4.62
N ASP A 103 12.60 -16.08 -5.34
CA ASP A 103 11.77 -15.89 -6.53
C ASP A 103 10.45 -15.17 -6.26
N GLN A 104 9.87 -15.32 -5.05
CA GLN A 104 8.62 -14.62 -4.70
C GLN A 104 8.88 -13.13 -4.45
N GLU A 105 10.06 -12.80 -3.91
CA GLU A 105 10.50 -11.41 -3.73
C GLU A 105 10.71 -10.74 -5.08
N ALA A 106 11.43 -11.41 -6.00
CA ALA A 106 11.62 -10.91 -7.36
C ALA A 106 10.28 -10.70 -8.09
N ALA A 107 9.35 -11.65 -7.98
CA ALA A 107 8.01 -11.52 -8.57
C ALA A 107 7.19 -10.37 -7.96
N LEU A 108 7.34 -10.11 -6.65
CA LEU A 108 6.68 -8.99 -5.98
C LEU A 108 7.23 -7.65 -6.47
N ILE A 109 8.56 -7.51 -6.56
CA ILE A 109 9.22 -6.30 -7.08
C ILE A 109 8.75 -6.00 -8.51
N GLU A 110 8.72 -7.00 -9.39
CA GLU A 110 8.25 -6.82 -10.76
C GLU A 110 6.77 -6.41 -10.81
N SER A 111 5.94 -7.04 -9.96
CA SER A 111 4.52 -6.74 -9.87
C SER A 111 4.30 -5.29 -9.44
N LEU A 112 4.94 -4.85 -8.35
CA LEU A 112 4.89 -3.48 -7.84
C LEU A 112 5.38 -2.47 -8.90
N ALA A 113 6.54 -2.71 -9.52
CA ALA A 113 7.09 -1.80 -10.52
C ALA A 113 6.15 -1.62 -11.72
N ARG A 114 5.48 -2.68 -12.18
CA ARG A 114 4.47 -2.57 -13.25
C ARG A 114 3.19 -1.89 -12.77
N HIS A 115 2.77 -2.17 -11.54
CA HIS A 115 1.58 -1.64 -10.92
C HIS A 115 1.67 -0.13 -10.71
N ASN A 116 2.69 0.31 -9.95
CA ASN A 116 2.96 1.71 -9.62
C ASN A 116 3.10 2.57 -10.88
N ARG A 117 3.71 2.04 -11.96
CA ARG A 117 3.78 2.75 -13.25
C ARG A 117 2.41 3.09 -13.81
N LYS A 118 1.42 2.20 -13.72
CA LYS A 118 0.07 2.49 -14.24
C LYS A 118 -0.62 3.55 -13.38
N GLU A 119 -0.34 3.56 -12.09
CA GLU A 119 -0.91 4.53 -11.17
C GLU A 119 -0.34 5.91 -11.39
N GLU A 120 0.99 6.02 -11.33
CA GLU A 120 1.71 7.28 -11.41
C GLU A 120 1.65 7.91 -12.79
N SER A 121 1.66 7.11 -13.86
CA SER A 121 1.63 7.65 -15.23
C SER A 121 0.23 7.87 -15.77
N MET A 122 -0.79 7.19 -15.23
CA MET A 122 -2.16 7.26 -15.77
C MET A 122 -3.19 7.56 -14.69
N LEU A 123 -3.36 6.67 -13.70
CA LEU A 123 -4.52 6.73 -12.82
C LEU A 123 -4.54 8.00 -11.96
N TYR A 124 -3.48 8.29 -11.22
CA TYR A 124 -3.45 9.46 -10.33
C TYR A 124 -3.52 10.79 -11.10
N PRO A 125 -2.76 10.99 -12.20
CA PRO A 125 -2.92 12.19 -13.02
C PRO A 125 -4.32 12.35 -13.61
N MET A 126 -5.01 11.25 -13.94
CA MET A 126 -6.39 11.31 -14.39
C MET A 126 -7.34 11.73 -13.26
N VAL A 127 -7.18 11.16 -12.07
CA VAL A 127 -7.98 11.55 -10.90
C VAL A 127 -7.82 13.04 -10.62
N ASP A 128 -6.58 13.55 -10.58
CA ASP A 128 -6.30 14.97 -10.33
C ASP A 128 -6.95 15.91 -11.35
N ARG A 129 -7.19 15.45 -12.59
CA ARG A 129 -7.89 16.21 -13.64
C ARG A 129 -9.41 16.12 -13.55
N LEU A 130 -9.95 15.05 -12.96
CA LEU A 130 -11.39 14.76 -12.89
C LEU A 130 -12.10 15.39 -11.69
N ILE A 131 -11.35 15.72 -10.64
CA ILE A 131 -11.91 16.16 -9.35
C ILE A 131 -11.65 17.65 -9.11
N THR A 132 -12.54 18.31 -8.36
CA THR A 132 -12.32 19.70 -7.93
C THR A 132 -11.33 19.77 -6.76
N PRO A 133 -10.75 20.96 -6.46
CA PRO A 133 -9.91 21.14 -5.28
C PRO A 133 -10.60 20.75 -3.97
N GLU A 134 -11.90 21.02 -3.83
CA GLU A 134 -12.69 20.67 -2.63
C GLU A 134 -12.84 19.16 -2.47
N GLU A 135 -13.13 18.46 -3.58
CA GLU A 135 -13.21 16.99 -3.62
C GLU A 135 -11.86 16.36 -3.30
N ARG A 136 -10.77 16.88 -3.89
CA ARG A 136 -9.41 16.45 -3.58
C ARG A 136 -9.10 16.55 -2.10
N GLN A 137 -9.38 17.71 -1.49
CA GLN A 137 -9.17 17.88 -0.06
C GLN A 137 -10.03 16.94 0.79
N ALA A 138 -11.27 16.67 0.37
CA ALA A 138 -12.15 15.72 1.07
C ALA A 138 -11.59 14.29 1.04
N VAL A 139 -11.10 13.85 -0.12
CA VAL A 139 -10.47 12.52 -0.29
C VAL A 139 -9.22 12.40 0.58
N LEU A 140 -8.31 13.37 0.49
CA LEU A 140 -7.07 13.33 1.28
C LEU A 140 -7.34 13.35 2.78
N ARG A 141 -8.36 14.10 3.23
CA ARG A 141 -8.80 14.05 4.64
C ARG A 141 -9.32 12.66 5.02
N LYS A 142 -10.16 12.05 4.19
CA LYS A 142 -10.71 10.71 4.44
C LYS A 142 -9.60 9.66 4.57
N ILE A 143 -8.62 9.71 3.67
CA ILE A 143 -7.44 8.84 3.72
C ILE A 143 -6.68 9.03 5.04
N LYS A 144 -6.33 10.28 5.40
CA LYS A 144 -5.56 10.59 6.62
C LYS A 144 -6.28 10.13 7.90
N ILE A 145 -7.60 10.32 8.00
CA ILE A 145 -8.41 9.86 9.14
C ILE A 145 -8.40 8.34 9.25
N SER A 146 -8.52 7.63 8.12
CA SER A 146 -8.50 6.15 8.14
C SER A 146 -7.18 5.59 8.67
N SER A 147 -6.06 6.29 8.41
CA SER A 147 -4.74 5.91 8.90
C SER A 147 -4.63 6.02 10.43
N GLU A 148 -5.24 7.06 11.02
CA GLU A 148 -5.23 7.30 12.47
C GLU A 148 -6.05 6.26 13.22
N THR A 149 -7.22 5.88 12.68
CA THR A 149 -8.09 4.87 13.30
C THR A 149 -7.49 3.47 13.33
N SER A 150 -6.65 3.11 12.35
CA SER A 150 -5.96 1.81 12.30
C SER A 150 -4.81 1.69 13.32
N THR A 151 -4.28 2.82 13.83
CA THR A 151 -3.19 2.83 14.82
C THR A 151 -3.64 2.75 16.28
N GLY A 152 -4.94 2.94 16.57
CA GLY A 152 -5.49 2.95 17.94
C GLY A 152 -5.85 1.58 18.53
N GLY A 153 -5.72 0.50 17.76
CA GLY A 153 -6.21 -0.84 18.14
C GLY A 153 -5.13 -1.79 18.67
N CYS A 154 -4.26 -1.37 19.59
CA CYS A 154 -3.35 -2.31 20.26
C CYS A 154 -2.91 -1.80 21.65
N CYS A 155 -3.86 -1.59 22.55
CA CYS A 155 -3.59 -1.53 23.99
C CYS A 155 -4.51 -2.53 24.68
N GLY A 156 -4.05 -3.79 24.73
CA GLY A 156 -4.72 -4.85 25.48
C GLY A 156 -4.54 -4.62 26.97
N MET A 157 -5.61 -4.17 27.63
CA MET A 157 -5.77 -4.17 29.08
C MET A 157 -5.35 -5.53 29.67
N HIS A 158 -4.25 -5.56 30.41
CA HIS A 158 -4.02 -6.59 31.41
C HIS A 158 -4.65 -6.08 32.71
N HIS A 159 -5.92 -6.43 32.93
CA HIS A 159 -6.47 -6.50 34.29
C HIS A 159 -5.99 -7.82 34.89
N HIS A 160 -5.06 -7.76 35.84
CA HIS A 160 -4.86 -8.82 36.81
C HIS A 160 -5.35 -8.28 38.15
N GLU A 161 -6.48 -8.82 38.59
CA GLU A 161 -6.98 -8.75 39.97
C GLU A 161 -6.14 -9.71 40.83
N GLU A 162 -5.66 -9.20 41.97
CA GLU A 162 -5.52 -9.92 43.25
C GLU A 162 -5.78 -8.95 44.40
#